data_AF-A0A2E3N8G7-F1
#
_entry.id   AF-A0A2E3N8G7-F1
#
_cell.length_a   1.000
_cell.length_b   1.000
_cell.length_c   1.000
_cell.angle_alpha   90.00
_cell.angle_beta   90.00
_cell.angle_gamma   90.00
#
_symmetry.space_group_name_H-M   'P 1'
#
loop_
_entity.id
_entity.type
_entity.pdbx_description
1 polymer ?
#
loop_
_entity_poly.entity_id
_entity_poly.type
_entity_poly.pdbx_seq_one_letter_code
_entity_poly.pdbx_strand_id
1 'polypeptide(L)'
;MVNVNPIRRALVPVDSGAAQRLCSPNYDEFQSDLEIWELLQVQPESVLRATMPHCNAVSADEMLEDGSPQALAEGALKMAQMVESDSTKVVENTIFLYEIADPERPEVRQIGLGGMAPTDDIRTEENPGGVIIRNEGIREEKAKGRADLIEATNAIIGTVNLSVDDKD
;
A
#
# COMPACT_ATOMS: atom_id res chain seq x y z
N MET A 1 14.76 -19.59 -9.14
CA MET A 1 15.23 -18.20 -9.38
C MET A 1 14.01 -17.31 -9.23
N VAL A 2 14.11 -16.19 -8.50
CA VAL A 2 12.94 -15.31 -8.29
C VAL A 2 12.72 -14.49 -9.56
N ASN A 3 11.50 -14.49 -10.07
CA ASN A 3 11.11 -13.67 -11.21
C ASN A 3 10.41 -12.40 -10.73
N VAL A 4 10.98 -11.24 -11.04
CA VAL A 4 10.38 -9.95 -10.72
C VAL A 4 10.03 -9.22 -12.02
N ASN A 5 8.75 -8.98 -12.20
CA ASN A 5 8.20 -8.23 -13.32
C ASN A 5 8.09 -6.75 -12.96
N PRO A 6 8.32 -5.84 -13.91
CA PRO A 6 8.07 -4.43 -13.69
C PRO A 6 6.59 -4.14 -13.40
N ILE A 7 6.33 -3.14 -12.57
CA ILE A 7 5.00 -2.56 -12.38
C ILE A 7 4.62 -1.89 -13.69
N ARG A 8 3.55 -2.38 -14.32
CA ARG A 8 3.09 -1.91 -15.63
C ARG A 8 2.83 -0.41 -15.64
N ARG A 9 2.19 0.10 -14.59
CA ARG A 9 1.80 1.50 -14.42
C ARG A 9 1.83 1.87 -12.93
N ALA A 10 2.81 2.66 -12.53
CA ALA A 10 2.96 3.14 -11.16
C ALA A 10 2.63 4.65 -11.10
N LEU A 11 1.81 5.05 -10.12
CA LEU A 11 1.67 6.45 -9.75
C LEU A 11 2.75 6.77 -8.72
N VAL A 12 3.62 7.72 -9.02
CA VAL A 12 4.76 8.07 -8.16
C VAL A 12 4.82 9.58 -7.95
N PRO A 13 5.43 10.06 -6.85
CA PRO A 13 5.71 11.48 -6.68
C PRO A 13 6.55 12.06 -7.82
N VAL A 14 6.30 13.32 -8.19
CA VAL A 14 7.07 13.99 -9.26
C VAL A 14 8.53 14.23 -8.88
N ASP A 15 8.79 14.50 -7.59
CA ASP A 15 10.08 14.78 -6.97
C ASP A 15 10.11 14.40 -5.48
N SER A 16 11.23 14.67 -4.80
CA SER A 16 11.42 14.37 -3.38
C SER A 16 10.56 15.21 -2.43
N GLY A 17 10.22 16.44 -2.81
CA GLY A 17 9.34 17.30 -2.02
C GLY A 17 7.91 16.79 -2.05
N ALA A 18 7.43 16.39 -3.22
CA ALA A 18 6.14 15.70 -3.36
C ALA A 18 6.14 14.37 -2.60
N ALA A 19 7.24 13.61 -2.65
CA ALA A 19 7.36 12.35 -1.91
C ALA A 19 7.20 12.55 -0.39
N GLN A 20 7.81 13.60 0.18
CA GLN A 20 7.67 13.92 1.60
C GLN A 20 6.22 14.28 2.01
N ARG A 21 5.42 14.83 1.10
CA ARG A 21 4.02 15.19 1.37
C ARG A 21 3.06 14.04 1.13
N LEU A 22 3.33 13.18 0.14
CA LEU A 22 2.46 12.08 -0.27
C LEU A 22 2.73 10.79 0.52
N CYS A 23 3.99 10.49 0.82
CA CYS A 23 4.36 9.23 1.46
C CYS A 23 4.24 9.35 2.98
N SER A 24 3.73 8.31 3.60
CA SER A 24 3.60 8.15 5.06
C SER A 24 4.15 6.78 5.46
N PRO A 25 4.36 6.52 6.76
CA PRO A 25 4.59 5.16 7.24
C PRO A 25 3.51 4.21 6.72
N ASN A 26 3.83 2.92 6.63
CA ASN A 26 2.83 1.92 6.30
C ASN A 26 1.74 1.88 7.38
N TYR A 27 0.52 1.53 6.98
CA TYR A 27 -0.64 1.58 7.88
C TYR A 27 -0.53 0.64 9.09
N ASP A 28 0.31 -0.40 9.01
CA ASP A 28 0.59 -1.37 10.08
C ASP A 28 1.62 -0.86 11.11
N GLU A 29 2.30 0.26 10.83
CA GLU A 29 3.18 0.93 11.78
C GLU A 29 2.40 1.76 12.82
N PHE A 30 1.12 2.06 12.55
CA PHE A 30 0.25 2.80 13.47
C PHE A 30 -0.40 1.88 14.49
N GLN A 31 -0.54 2.37 15.72
CA GLN A 31 -1.17 1.64 16.83
C GLN A 31 -2.69 1.76 16.82
N SER A 32 -3.24 2.77 16.14
CA SER A 32 -4.68 3.00 16.05
C SER A 32 -5.08 3.87 14.87
N ASP A 33 -6.36 3.82 14.49
CA ASP A 33 -6.97 4.73 13.51
C ASP A 33 -6.84 6.21 13.93
N LEU A 34 -6.80 6.49 15.24
CA LEU A 34 -6.61 7.85 15.75
C LEU A 34 -5.24 8.41 15.35
N GLU A 35 -4.17 7.62 15.43
CA GLU A 35 -2.83 8.08 15.01
C GLU A 35 -2.79 8.37 13.50
N ILE A 36 -3.51 7.58 12.71
CA ILE A 36 -3.66 7.82 11.26
C ILE A 36 -4.41 9.14 11.04
N TRP A 37 -5.56 9.33 11.71
CA TRP A 37 -6.33 10.57 11.62
C TRP A 37 -5.51 11.80 12.01
N GLU A 38 -4.74 11.73 13.11
CA GLU A 38 -3.85 12.81 13.57
C GLU A 38 -2.80 13.15 12.51
N LEU A 39 -2.17 12.14 11.90
CA LEU A 39 -1.23 12.36 10.81
C LEU A 39 -1.90 13.04 9.61
N LEU A 40 -3.12 12.62 9.25
CA LEU A 40 -3.87 13.19 8.14
C LEU A 40 -4.23 14.68 8.35
N GLN A 41 -4.34 15.14 9.60
CA GLN A 41 -4.55 16.57 9.90
C GLN A 41 -3.35 17.43 9.54
N VAL A 42 -2.13 16.89 9.66
CA VAL A 42 -0.88 17.61 9.36
C VAL A 42 -0.31 17.29 7.98
N GLN A 43 -0.74 16.18 7.37
CA GLN A 43 -0.28 15.70 6.07
C GLN A 43 -1.47 15.43 5.11
N PRO A 44 -2.15 16.48 4.62
CA PRO A 44 -3.41 16.34 3.87
C PRO A 44 -3.24 15.78 2.45
N GLU A 45 -2.01 15.68 1.93
CA GLU A 45 -1.69 15.03 0.66
C GLU A 45 -1.38 13.53 0.83
N SER A 46 -1.30 13.01 2.06
CA SER A 46 -0.90 11.64 2.31
C SER A 46 -1.72 10.62 1.52
N VAL A 47 -1.04 9.61 0.98
CA VAL A 47 -1.66 8.44 0.35
C VAL A 47 -2.62 7.73 1.30
N LEU A 48 -2.43 7.84 2.62
CA LEU A 48 -3.33 7.25 3.62
C LEU A 48 -4.77 7.76 3.51
N ARG A 49 -5.02 8.93 2.90
CA ARG A 49 -6.40 9.38 2.63
C ARG A 49 -7.13 8.50 1.63
N ALA A 50 -6.39 7.83 0.74
CA ALA A 50 -6.91 6.84 -0.18
C ALA A 50 -6.83 5.42 0.40
N THR A 51 -5.79 5.10 1.19
CA THR A 51 -5.55 3.73 1.67
C THR A 51 -6.23 3.38 3.01
N MET A 52 -6.53 4.40 3.82
CA MET A 52 -7.21 4.34 5.11
C MET A 52 -8.33 5.41 5.13
N PRO A 53 -9.27 5.37 4.17
CA PRO A 53 -10.19 6.48 3.92
C PRO A 53 -11.20 6.68 5.05
N HIS A 54 -11.42 5.69 5.91
CA HIS A 54 -12.27 5.82 7.10
C HIS A 54 -11.69 6.79 8.14
N CYS A 55 -10.35 6.94 8.17
CA CYS A 55 -9.65 7.91 9.03
C CYS A 55 -9.65 9.33 8.44
N ASN A 56 -10.09 9.52 7.20
CA ASN A 56 -10.08 10.83 6.52
C ASN A 56 -11.32 11.66 6.89
N ALA A 57 -11.41 12.04 8.16
CA ALA A 57 -12.51 12.80 8.73
C ALA A 57 -12.07 14.18 9.25
N VAL A 58 -13.02 15.12 9.33
CA VAL A 58 -12.77 16.47 9.86
C VAL A 58 -12.49 16.43 11.37
N SER A 59 -13.16 15.53 12.09
CA SER A 59 -12.96 15.27 13.50
C SER A 59 -12.86 13.76 13.76
N ALA A 60 -12.22 13.36 14.86
CA ALA A 60 -12.08 11.95 15.21
C ALA A 60 -13.44 11.25 15.40
N ASP A 61 -14.44 11.96 15.91
CA ASP A 61 -15.80 11.44 16.12
C ASP A 61 -16.58 11.24 14.80
N GLU A 62 -16.09 11.82 13.69
CA GLU A 62 -16.66 11.70 12.34
C GLU A 62 -15.96 10.64 11.49
N MET A 63 -14.99 9.90 12.05
CA MET A 63 -14.39 8.76 11.35
C MET A 63 -15.46 7.75 10.96
N LEU A 64 -15.30 7.21 9.75
CA LEU A 64 -16.21 6.21 9.21
C LEU A 64 -15.88 4.84 9.76
N GLU A 65 -16.76 3.88 9.53
CA GLU A 65 -16.45 2.47 9.74
C GLU A 65 -15.53 1.99 8.60
N ASP A 66 -14.46 1.26 8.95
CA ASP A 66 -13.56 0.64 7.98
C ASP A 66 -14.32 -0.30 7.05
N GLY A 67 -13.99 -0.27 5.76
CA GLY A 67 -14.68 -1.04 4.71
C GLY A 67 -16.11 -0.60 4.41
N SER A 68 -16.65 0.43 5.08
CA SER A 68 -18.00 0.91 4.77
C SER A 68 -18.09 1.49 3.36
N PRO A 69 -19.27 1.43 2.69
CA PRO A 69 -19.44 2.00 1.35
C PRO A 69 -19.05 3.48 1.25
N GLN A 70 -19.27 4.25 2.32
CA GLN A 70 -18.89 5.65 2.42
C GLN A 70 -17.36 5.82 2.44
N ALA A 71 -16.66 5.00 3.23
CA ALA A 71 -15.21 5.02 3.29
C ALA A 71 -14.59 4.61 1.95
N LEU A 72 -15.11 3.57 1.30
CA LEU A 72 -14.65 3.13 -0.01
C LEU A 72 -14.86 4.22 -1.08
N ALA A 73 -16.01 4.90 -1.07
CA ALA A 73 -16.27 6.02 -1.97
C ALA A 73 -15.33 7.20 -1.74
N GLU A 74 -15.01 7.53 -0.48
CA GLU A 74 -14.02 8.56 -0.14
C GLU A 74 -12.63 8.16 -0.63
N GLY A 75 -12.22 6.89 -0.44
CA GLY A 75 -10.95 6.37 -0.94
C GLY A 75 -10.82 6.49 -2.46
N ALA A 76 -11.88 6.12 -3.19
CA ALA A 76 -11.93 6.27 -4.64
C ALA A 76 -11.78 7.74 -5.08
N LEU A 77 -12.49 8.66 -4.40
CA LEU A 77 -12.39 10.09 -4.66
C LEU A 77 -10.96 10.61 -4.41
N LYS A 78 -10.33 10.21 -3.31
CA LYS A 78 -8.96 10.64 -2.97
C LYS A 78 -7.93 10.08 -3.93
N MET A 79 -8.10 8.83 -4.37
CA MET A 79 -7.25 8.24 -5.39
C MET A 79 -7.36 9.01 -6.71
N ALA A 80 -8.57 9.34 -7.16
CA ALA A 80 -8.79 10.13 -8.37
C ALA A 80 -8.13 11.52 -8.29
N GLN A 81 -8.31 12.22 -7.16
CA GLN A 81 -7.65 13.50 -6.90
C GLN A 81 -6.12 13.38 -6.94
N MET A 82 -5.57 12.29 -6.40
CA MET A 82 -4.12 12.05 -6.41
C MET A 82 -3.58 11.81 -7.81
N VAL A 83 -4.31 11.06 -8.66
CA VAL A 83 -3.95 10.82 -10.07
C VAL A 83 -3.92 12.11 -10.89
N GLU A 84 -4.82 13.05 -10.59
CA GLU A 84 -4.92 14.35 -11.28
C GLU A 84 -4.00 15.43 -10.68
N SER A 85 -3.34 15.15 -9.56
CA SER A 85 -2.48 16.11 -8.87
C SER A 85 -1.14 16.33 -9.57
N ASP A 86 -0.70 17.59 -9.63
CA ASP A 86 0.65 17.97 -10.09
C ASP A 86 1.77 17.41 -9.20
N SER A 87 1.45 16.90 -8.00
CA SER A 87 2.40 16.23 -7.11
C SER A 87 2.72 14.79 -7.56
N THR A 88 1.96 14.20 -8.48
CA THR A 88 2.20 12.84 -8.96
C THR A 88 2.41 12.76 -10.48
N LYS A 89 3.01 11.66 -10.91
CA LYS A 89 3.14 11.30 -12.33
C LYS A 89 3.02 9.80 -12.49
N VAL A 90 2.62 9.38 -13.68
CA VAL A 90 2.61 7.98 -14.07
C VAL A 90 3.98 7.60 -14.64
N VAL A 91 4.54 6.50 -14.16
CA VAL A 91 5.71 5.84 -14.73
C VAL A 91 5.32 4.43 -15.15
N GLU A 92 5.69 4.03 -16.36
CA GLU A 92 5.38 2.71 -16.89
C GLU A 92 6.56 1.75 -16.80
N ASN A 93 6.25 0.46 -16.65
CA ASN A 93 7.20 -0.65 -16.67
C ASN A 93 8.39 -0.42 -15.73
N THR A 94 8.10 -0.05 -14.49
CA THR A 94 9.12 0.34 -13.51
C THR A 94 9.37 -0.75 -12.48
N ILE A 95 10.60 -0.81 -12.01
CA ILE A 95 11.03 -1.54 -10.82
C ILE A 95 11.62 -0.47 -9.89
N PHE A 96 11.37 -0.55 -8.59
CA PHE A 96 11.98 0.39 -7.64
C PHE A 96 13.01 -0.31 -6.76
N LEU A 97 14.10 0.38 -6.49
CA LEU A 97 15.14 -0.04 -5.57
C LEU A 97 15.08 0.88 -4.37
N TYR A 98 15.19 0.31 -3.18
CA TYR A 98 15.25 1.08 -1.96
C TYR A 98 16.32 0.52 -1.03
N GLU A 99 16.90 1.39 -0.23
CA GLU A 99 17.82 0.98 0.82
C GLU A 99 17.03 0.78 2.12
N ILE A 100 17.31 -0.32 2.80
CA ILE A 100 16.81 -0.58 4.14
C ILE A 100 17.95 -0.23 5.10
N ALA A 101 17.77 0.88 5.83
CA ALA A 101 18.70 1.28 6.86
C ALA A 101 18.34 0.59 8.17
N ASP A 102 19.29 -0.11 8.78
CA ASP A 102 19.15 -0.70 10.11
C ASP A 102 19.98 0.12 11.12
N PRO A 103 19.35 0.87 12.04
CA PRO A 103 20.06 1.67 13.03
C PRO A 103 20.97 0.85 13.95
N GLU A 104 20.67 -0.44 14.17
CA GLU A 104 21.47 -1.34 14.99
C GLU A 104 22.68 -1.91 14.23
N ARG A 105 22.65 -1.85 12.89
CA ARG A 105 23.70 -2.35 11.99
C ARG A 105 24.03 -1.31 10.90
N PRO A 106 24.51 -0.11 11.27
CA PRO A 106 24.66 1.02 10.35
C PRO A 106 25.69 0.77 9.23
N GLU A 107 26.60 -0.19 9.40
CA GLU A 107 27.57 -0.60 8.39
C GLU A 107 27.00 -1.59 7.35
N VAL A 108 25.85 -2.21 7.63
CA VAL A 108 25.22 -3.19 6.75
C VAL A 108 24.22 -2.50 5.84
N ARG A 109 24.60 -2.35 4.57
CA ARG A 109 23.70 -1.85 3.53
C ARG A 109 22.79 -2.98 3.05
N GLN A 110 21.49 -2.84 3.25
CA GLN A 110 20.48 -3.76 2.75
C GLN A 110 19.71 -3.10 1.61
N ILE A 111 19.39 -3.87 0.57
CA ILE A 111 18.68 -3.36 -0.61
C ILE A 111 17.40 -4.16 -0.78
N GLY A 112 16.29 -3.44 -0.90
CA GLY A 112 15.01 -3.96 -1.31
C GLY A 112 14.76 -3.70 -2.80
N LEU A 113 14.02 -4.61 -3.41
CA LEU A 113 13.56 -4.52 -4.80
C LEU A 113 12.03 -4.61 -4.80
N GLY A 114 11.39 -3.61 -5.37
CA GLY A 114 9.94 -3.56 -5.55
C GLY A 114 9.54 -3.81 -7.00
N GLY A 115 8.57 -4.71 -7.18
CA GLY A 115 8.01 -5.09 -8.47
C GLY A 115 6.80 -6.00 -8.29
N MET A 116 6.42 -6.71 -9.35
CA MET A 116 5.35 -7.68 -9.36
C MET A 116 5.91 -9.09 -9.49
N ALA A 117 5.36 -10.07 -8.79
CA ALA A 117 5.74 -11.47 -8.96
C ALA A 117 4.50 -12.35 -9.21
N PRO A 118 4.63 -13.45 -9.96
CA PRO A 118 3.55 -14.44 -10.08
C PRO A 118 3.20 -14.99 -8.69
N THR A 119 1.91 -15.12 -8.41
CA THR A 119 1.44 -15.73 -7.16
C THR A 119 1.86 -17.20 -7.06
N ASP A 120 2.01 -17.87 -8.20
CA ASP A 120 2.49 -19.27 -8.29
C ASP A 120 3.97 -19.42 -7.87
N ASP A 121 4.74 -18.33 -7.78
CA ASP A 121 6.10 -18.37 -7.24
C ASP A 121 6.13 -18.38 -5.70
N ILE A 122 4.98 -18.16 -5.03
CA ILE A 122 4.84 -18.17 -3.57
C ILE A 122 4.85 -19.61 -3.05
N ARG A 123 5.65 -19.82 -2.00
CA ARG A 123 5.70 -21.08 -1.29
C ARG A 123 4.48 -21.26 -0.39
N THR A 124 3.75 -22.35 -0.61
CA THR A 124 2.60 -22.80 0.18
C THR A 124 2.74 -24.29 0.51
N GLU A 125 1.79 -24.86 1.25
CA GLU A 125 1.74 -26.32 1.45
C GLU A 125 1.53 -27.07 0.12
N GLU A 126 0.69 -26.52 -0.76
CA GLU A 126 0.41 -27.05 -2.09
C GLU A 126 1.56 -26.80 -3.09
N ASN A 127 2.36 -25.76 -2.85
CA ASN A 127 3.53 -25.39 -3.66
C ASN A 127 4.81 -25.28 -2.79
N PRO A 128 5.34 -26.39 -2.27
CA PRO A 128 6.52 -26.37 -1.41
C PRO A 128 7.79 -25.91 -2.15
N GLY A 129 7.78 -25.96 -3.49
CA GLY A 129 8.86 -25.52 -4.37
C GLY A 129 8.91 -24.01 -4.61
N GLY A 130 7.94 -23.24 -4.12
CA GLY A 130 7.89 -21.79 -4.30
C GLY A 130 9.19 -21.09 -3.88
N VAL A 131 9.58 -20.08 -4.64
CA VAL A 131 10.83 -19.32 -4.47
C VAL A 131 10.63 -18.02 -3.69
N ILE A 132 9.37 -17.60 -3.51
CA ILE A 132 8.97 -16.45 -2.70
C ILE A 132 8.43 -16.96 -1.38
N ILE A 133 8.97 -16.45 -0.28
CA ILE A 133 8.49 -16.71 1.07
C ILE A 133 7.78 -15.45 1.54
N ARG A 134 6.59 -15.61 2.09
CA ARG A 134 5.82 -14.50 2.65
C ARG A 134 6.30 -14.19 4.06
N ASN A 135 6.39 -12.90 4.37
CA ASN A 135 6.73 -12.41 5.70
C ASN A 135 5.58 -12.59 6.70
N GLU A 136 4.33 -12.63 6.23
CA GLU A 136 3.13 -12.69 7.08
C GLU A 136 2.05 -13.63 6.51
N GLY A 137 1.23 -14.20 7.40
CA GLY A 137 0.04 -14.99 7.02
C GLY A 137 -1.12 -14.10 6.56
N ILE A 138 -2.04 -14.65 5.76
CA ILE A 138 -3.27 -13.92 5.37
C ILE A 138 -4.27 -14.01 6.51
N ARG A 139 -4.93 -12.89 6.82
CA ARG A 139 -6.20 -12.89 7.53
C ARG A 139 -7.28 -12.56 6.51
N GLU A 140 -8.19 -13.49 6.26
CA GLU A 140 -9.20 -13.40 5.19
C GLU A 140 -9.99 -12.09 5.24
N GLU A 141 -10.46 -11.70 6.41
CA GLU A 141 -11.18 -10.44 6.62
C GLU A 141 -10.38 -9.22 6.14
N LYS A 142 -9.07 -9.17 6.46
CA LYS A 142 -8.18 -8.09 6.00
C LYS A 142 -7.95 -8.15 4.49
N ALA A 143 -7.80 -9.35 3.92
CA ALA A 143 -7.64 -9.52 2.48
C ALA A 143 -8.87 -9.03 1.72
N LYS A 144 -10.07 -9.35 2.23
CA LYS A 144 -11.33 -8.90 1.65
C LYS A 144 -11.48 -7.39 1.70
N GLY A 145 -11.25 -6.75 2.84
CA GLY A 145 -11.31 -5.29 2.95
C GLY A 145 -10.33 -4.59 1.99
N ARG A 146 -9.14 -5.19 1.76
CA ARG A 146 -8.19 -4.69 0.75
C ARG A 146 -8.68 -4.93 -0.68
N ALA A 147 -9.31 -6.06 -0.98
CA ALA A 147 -9.91 -6.31 -2.29
C ALA A 147 -11.01 -5.30 -2.62
N ASP A 148 -11.90 -5.01 -1.66
CA ASP A 148 -12.97 -4.02 -1.82
C ASP A 148 -12.40 -2.62 -2.09
N LEU A 149 -11.32 -2.25 -1.40
CA LEU A 149 -10.63 -0.98 -1.64
C LEU A 149 -9.95 -0.92 -3.01
N ILE A 150 -9.32 -2.02 -3.46
CA ILE A 150 -8.72 -2.11 -4.80
C ILE A 150 -9.80 -1.96 -5.86
N GLU A 151 -10.96 -2.59 -5.69
CA GLU A 151 -12.09 -2.46 -6.61
C GLU A 151 -12.60 -1.01 -6.66
N ALA A 152 -12.77 -0.38 -5.50
CA ALA A 152 -13.24 1.00 -5.41
C ALA A 152 -12.26 2.01 -6.03
N THR A 153 -10.95 1.82 -5.84
CA THR A 153 -9.91 2.76 -6.27
C THR A 153 -9.32 2.47 -7.64
N ASN A 154 -9.54 1.25 -8.16
CA ASN A 154 -8.86 0.69 -9.34
C ASN A 154 -7.33 0.82 -9.26
N ALA A 155 -6.79 0.67 -8.05
CA ALA A 155 -5.36 0.78 -7.77
C ALA A 155 -4.92 -0.34 -6.82
N ILE A 156 -3.76 -0.95 -7.12
CA ILE A 156 -3.10 -1.86 -6.19
C ILE A 156 -2.41 -1.01 -5.14
N ILE A 157 -3.00 -0.97 -3.96
CA ILE A 157 -2.56 -0.14 -2.84
C ILE A 157 -1.86 -1.03 -1.82
N GLY A 158 -0.58 -0.79 -1.58
CA GLY A 158 0.28 -1.67 -0.78
C GLY A 158 0.72 -2.90 -1.58
N THR A 159 2.00 -2.98 -1.91
CA THR A 159 2.59 -4.01 -2.81
C THR A 159 2.67 -5.42 -2.21
N VAL A 160 1.95 -5.69 -1.12
CA VAL A 160 1.86 -7.03 -0.51
C VAL A 160 0.38 -7.41 -0.40
N ASN A 161 -0.29 -7.59 -1.53
CA ASN A 161 -1.63 -8.17 -1.56
C ASN A 161 -1.69 -9.29 -2.61
N LEU A 162 -2.12 -10.48 -2.15
CA LEU A 162 -2.59 -11.59 -2.99
C LEU A 162 -4.03 -11.30 -3.40
N SER A 163 -4.35 -11.45 -4.69
CA SER A 163 -5.69 -11.24 -5.25
C SER A 163 -6.44 -12.56 -5.51
N VAL A 164 -6.13 -13.62 -4.77
CA VAL A 164 -6.76 -14.95 -4.94
C VAL A 164 -6.94 -15.60 -3.57
N ASP A 165 -8.13 -16.19 -3.36
CA ASP A 165 -8.46 -16.96 -2.16
C ASP A 165 -7.61 -18.24 -2.07
N ASP A 166 -7.01 -18.50 -0.90
CA ASP A 166 -6.47 -19.82 -0.56
C ASP A 166 -7.66 -20.77 -0.31
N LYS A 167 -7.61 -22.00 -0.84
CA LYS A 167 -8.59 -23.05 -0.51
C LYS A 167 -8.15 -23.77 0.76
N ASP A 168 -9.12 -24.02 1.65
CA ASP A 168 -8.99 -24.73 2.93
C ASP A 168 -8.12 -26.00 2.89
#